data_AF-A0AA36ITF4-F1
#
_entry.id   AF-A0AA36ITF4-F1
#
_cell.length_a   1.000
_cell.length_b   1.000
_cell.length_c   1.000
_cell.angle_alpha   90.00
_cell.angle_beta   90.00
_cell.angle_gamma   90.00
#
_symmetry.space_group_name_H-M   'P 1'
#
loop_
_entity.id
_entity.type
_entity.pdbx_description
1 polymer ?
#
loop_
_entity_poly.entity_id
_entity_poly.type
_entity_poly.pdbx_seq_one_letter_code
_entity_poly.pdbx_strand_id
1 'polypeptide(L)'
;MNRYSNTETTDLWKAWSQASGQPVEKLMASWTEQMGYPLVTVKSCSGTEVELEQTWFLADGSEVKKEEEKTWTIPIIFQDAKPVLMEGKTQKFSIPKSDFLLINAGREVPVRVLYTDELYSKLATAIQKGQLGVSDRAGLVLDSFALAKAGKLGADKVFQLLASFKNERNYIVWDAISQVLNGFNAMLMVGVSDSVYASFKSFVSKLIADAAKEIGWQQKESDGHLDGLLREDLINLQAKFSQDPEAIQEAKKRFEAFLAGDSACLPDDIKEPVFRMVLQSGGEKEYKAVREIHSKAETNIERKHVYVTIGSAASAALKKDVLQWVISGDIKIQDFFYPLNSVAASSKEAVEFTWEFYKANFEKIWGMCKTASPSLMDAMIAGSARGFCTSEKAAEVEQRLGDDPTETLWVRGDWIDSRGFLYRSSIKFSFCGFALLARKTDRCFSDGFWVVVLWFLMRFLYFHWCPMTFCCRLSIVESQPKEHRPHVWAKNAQVTKVIHLGQDTLAT
;
A
#
# COMPACT_ATOMS: atom_id res chain seq x y z
N MET A 1 12.10 -16.77 31.96
CA MET A 1 12.34 -18.23 31.93
C MET A 1 13.12 -18.70 30.69
N ASN A 2 13.10 -17.99 29.56
CA ASN A 2 13.66 -18.53 28.29
C ASN A 2 14.98 -17.86 27.85
N ARG A 3 15.73 -17.22 28.76
CA ARG A 3 16.98 -16.53 28.41
C ARG A 3 18.01 -17.56 27.91
N TYR A 4 18.62 -17.29 26.76
CA TYR A 4 19.60 -18.18 26.10
C TYR A 4 19.02 -19.54 25.64
N SER A 5 17.70 -19.63 25.45
CA SER A 5 17.01 -20.79 24.88
C SER A 5 16.08 -20.37 23.74
N ASN A 6 15.39 -21.33 23.13
CA ASN A 6 14.34 -21.11 22.14
C ASN A 6 12.96 -20.96 22.80
N THR A 7 11.99 -20.46 22.04
CA THR A 7 10.59 -20.32 22.45
C THR A 7 9.67 -20.80 21.33
N GLU A 8 8.52 -21.35 21.72
CA GLU A 8 7.37 -21.55 20.85
C GLU A 8 6.30 -20.47 21.10
N THR A 9 5.31 -20.35 20.21
CA THR A 9 4.22 -19.38 20.33
C THR A 9 3.55 -19.40 21.71
N THR A 10 3.37 -20.59 22.30
CA THR A 10 2.70 -20.75 23.60
C THR A 10 3.51 -20.20 24.78
N ASP A 11 4.84 -20.12 24.68
CA ASP A 11 5.69 -19.63 25.77
C ASP A 11 5.47 -18.14 26.04
N LEU A 12 5.24 -17.36 24.98
CA LEU A 12 4.93 -15.93 25.08
C LEU A 12 3.60 -15.72 25.82
N TRP A 13 2.57 -16.44 25.40
CA TRP A 13 1.23 -16.27 25.96
C TRP A 13 1.15 -16.74 27.41
N LYS A 14 1.85 -17.81 27.78
CA LYS A 14 1.99 -18.24 29.19
C LYS A 14 2.61 -17.16 30.06
N ALA A 15 3.69 -16.53 29.58
CA ALA A 15 4.34 -15.45 30.32
C ALA A 15 3.39 -14.25 30.52
N TRP A 16 2.60 -13.89 29.50
CA TRP A 16 1.61 -12.81 29.62
C TRP A 16 0.42 -13.17 30.51
N SER A 17 -0.09 -14.41 30.44
CA SER A 17 -1.12 -14.91 31.35
C SER A 17 -0.64 -14.81 32.80
N GLN A 18 0.60 -15.21 33.09
CA GLN A 18 1.21 -15.12 34.43
C GLN A 18 1.37 -13.68 34.91
N ALA A 19 1.83 -12.76 34.04
CA ALA A 19 2.06 -11.37 34.41
C ALA A 19 0.77 -10.56 34.60
N SER A 20 -0.26 -10.84 33.78
CA SER A 20 -1.52 -10.08 33.78
C SER A 20 -2.61 -10.68 34.66
N GLY A 21 -2.54 -11.98 34.97
CA GLY A 21 -3.64 -12.74 35.59
C GLY A 21 -4.85 -12.94 34.67
N GLN A 22 -4.74 -12.62 33.37
CA GLN A 22 -5.81 -12.74 32.38
C GLN A 22 -5.61 -14.00 31.53
N PRO A 23 -6.67 -14.57 30.92
CA PRO A 23 -6.59 -15.75 30.05
C PRO A 23 -6.03 -15.41 28.66
N VAL A 24 -4.82 -14.83 28.59
CA VAL A 24 -4.18 -14.36 27.36
C VAL A 24 -3.95 -15.50 26.37
N GLU A 25 -3.59 -16.68 26.86
CA GLU A 25 -3.43 -17.89 26.02
C GLU A 25 -4.69 -18.22 25.21
N LYS A 26 -5.86 -18.26 25.86
CA LYS A 26 -7.13 -18.56 25.18
C LYS A 26 -7.46 -17.51 24.13
N LEU A 27 -7.27 -16.22 24.47
CA LEU A 27 -7.49 -15.12 23.55
C LEU A 27 -6.58 -15.26 22.33
N MET A 28 -5.27 -15.37 22.53
CA MET A 28 -4.29 -15.37 21.45
C MET A 28 -4.31 -16.63 20.61
N ALA A 29 -4.68 -17.80 21.17
CA ALA A 29 -4.91 -19.02 20.39
C ALA A 29 -5.90 -18.77 19.24
N SER A 30 -7.00 -18.04 19.51
CA SER A 30 -7.99 -17.68 18.49
C SER A 30 -7.46 -16.75 17.38
N TRP A 31 -6.32 -16.08 17.60
CA TRP A 31 -5.70 -15.18 16.62
C TRP A 31 -4.51 -15.81 15.88
N THR A 32 -3.76 -16.69 16.54
CA THR A 32 -2.50 -17.22 15.98
C THR A 32 -2.64 -18.60 15.35
N GLU A 33 -3.66 -19.38 15.72
CA GLU A 33 -3.82 -20.77 15.26
C GLU A 33 -4.76 -20.91 14.07
N GLN A 34 -5.37 -19.81 13.62
CA GLN A 34 -6.24 -19.79 12.45
C GLN A 34 -5.88 -18.66 11.49
N MET A 35 -5.93 -18.95 10.19
CA MET A 35 -5.69 -17.96 9.14
C MET A 35 -6.82 -16.94 9.05
N GLY A 36 -6.46 -15.67 8.87
CA GLY A 36 -7.36 -14.58 8.52
C GLY A 36 -7.71 -13.67 9.69
N TYR A 37 -8.64 -12.74 9.44
CA TYR A 37 -9.06 -11.72 10.41
C TYR A 37 -10.58 -11.55 10.40
N PRO A 38 -11.19 -11.12 11.52
CA PRO A 38 -12.64 -10.96 11.60
C PRO A 38 -13.15 -9.71 10.89
N LEU A 39 -14.38 -9.82 10.41
CA LEU A 39 -15.31 -8.73 10.12
C LEU A 39 -16.34 -8.67 11.24
N VAL A 40 -16.45 -7.54 11.93
CA VAL A 40 -17.51 -7.26 12.89
C VAL A 40 -18.61 -6.44 12.19
N THR A 41 -19.81 -6.97 12.14
CA THR A 41 -20.99 -6.34 11.55
C THR A 41 -21.92 -5.85 12.65
N VAL A 42 -22.34 -4.59 12.57
CA VAL A 42 -23.37 -4.03 13.45
C VAL A 42 -24.74 -4.47 12.95
N LYS A 43 -25.39 -5.38 13.68
CA LYS A 43 -26.72 -5.92 13.31
C LYS A 43 -27.84 -4.96 13.71
N SER A 44 -27.73 -4.37 14.90
CA SER A 44 -28.66 -3.38 15.40
C SER A 44 -27.98 -2.46 16.43
N CYS A 45 -28.45 -1.22 16.54
CA CYS A 45 -27.99 -0.26 17.53
C CYS A 45 -29.18 0.60 17.98
N SER A 46 -29.60 0.47 19.24
CA SER A 46 -30.77 1.17 19.80
C SER A 46 -30.42 1.81 21.13
N GLY A 47 -30.24 3.14 21.11
CA GLY A 47 -29.94 3.93 22.30
C GLY A 47 -28.59 3.58 22.93
N THR A 48 -28.59 2.63 23.86
CA THR A 48 -27.40 2.19 24.63
C THR A 48 -27.12 0.70 24.48
N GLU A 49 -27.79 0.01 23.57
CA GLU A 49 -27.53 -1.39 23.24
C GLU A 49 -27.08 -1.50 21.77
N VAL A 50 -26.05 -2.31 21.54
CA VAL A 50 -25.59 -2.69 20.20
C VAL A 50 -25.46 -4.20 20.10
N GLU A 51 -25.94 -4.77 19.00
CA GLU A 51 -25.76 -6.18 18.65
C GLU A 51 -24.72 -6.30 17.54
N LEU A 52 -23.66 -7.07 17.81
CA LEU A 52 -22.55 -7.30 16.90
C LEU A 52 -22.54 -8.76 16.45
N GLU A 53 -22.16 -8.98 15.20
CA GLU A 53 -21.92 -10.31 14.62
C GLU A 53 -20.51 -10.36 14.03
N GLN A 54 -19.74 -11.40 14.34
CA GLN A 54 -18.42 -11.62 13.77
C GLN A 54 -18.43 -12.74 12.72
N THR A 55 -17.68 -12.52 11.64
CA THR A 55 -17.46 -13.50 10.56
C THR A 55 -16.02 -13.41 10.07
N TRP A 56 -15.53 -14.40 9.32
CA TRP A 56 -14.23 -14.29 8.66
C TRP A 56 -14.30 -13.29 7.49
N PHE A 57 -13.46 -12.25 7.51
CA PHE A 57 -13.34 -11.32 6.40
C PHE A 57 -12.57 -11.96 5.23
N LEU A 58 -13.28 -12.21 4.12
CA LEU A 58 -12.70 -12.63 2.86
C LEU A 58 -12.64 -11.44 1.91
N ALA A 59 -11.41 -11.00 1.60
CA ALA A 59 -11.19 -9.77 0.85
C ALA A 59 -11.68 -9.86 -0.61
N ASP A 60 -11.82 -11.08 -1.15
CA ASP A 60 -12.31 -11.34 -2.51
C ASP A 60 -13.86 -11.26 -2.58
N GLY A 61 -14.49 -11.04 -1.43
CA GLY A 61 -15.93 -10.99 -1.28
C GLY A 61 -16.62 -12.33 -1.50
N SER A 62 -15.91 -13.45 -1.39
CA SER A 62 -16.54 -14.76 -1.33
C SER A 62 -17.31 -14.92 -0.01
N GLU A 63 -18.23 -15.87 0.00
CA GLU A 63 -18.95 -16.22 1.23
C GLU A 63 -18.18 -17.29 1.99
N VAL A 64 -18.14 -17.12 3.32
CA VAL A 64 -17.55 -18.12 4.21
C VAL A 64 -18.44 -19.35 4.19
N LYS A 65 -17.88 -20.50 3.80
CA LYS A 65 -18.62 -21.76 3.85
C LYS A 65 -18.84 -22.17 5.30
N LYS A 66 -19.90 -22.94 5.56
CA LYS A 66 -20.28 -23.33 6.92
C LYS A 66 -19.16 -24.10 7.64
N GLU A 67 -18.44 -24.94 6.92
CA GLU A 67 -17.29 -25.72 7.39
C GLU A 67 -16.02 -24.89 7.63
N GLU A 68 -15.97 -23.66 7.12
CA GLU A 68 -14.86 -22.71 7.26
C GLU A 68 -15.17 -21.59 8.26
N GLU A 69 -16.31 -21.67 8.97
CA GLU A 69 -16.69 -20.68 9.99
C GLU A 69 -15.66 -20.64 11.12
N LYS A 70 -15.23 -19.42 11.43
CA LYS A 70 -14.23 -19.12 12.47
C LYS A 70 -14.81 -18.11 13.44
N THR A 71 -14.39 -18.22 14.69
CA THR A 71 -14.71 -17.24 15.74
C THR A 71 -13.41 -16.81 16.40
N TRP A 72 -13.29 -15.53 16.71
CA TRP A 72 -12.19 -14.94 17.44
C TRP A 72 -12.68 -14.46 18.82
N THR A 73 -11.79 -14.48 19.81
CA THR A 73 -11.99 -13.72 21.05
C THR A 73 -11.51 -12.29 20.79
N ILE A 74 -12.45 -11.38 20.49
CA ILE A 74 -12.16 -10.03 20.02
C ILE A 74 -12.31 -9.02 21.18
N PRO A 75 -11.26 -8.27 21.54
CA PRO A 75 -11.42 -7.07 22.36
C PRO A 75 -12.14 -5.99 21.56
N ILE A 76 -13.40 -5.75 21.87
CA ILE A 76 -14.19 -4.66 21.28
C ILE A 76 -13.93 -3.39 22.09
N ILE A 77 -13.43 -2.37 21.41
CA ILE A 77 -13.13 -1.06 22.00
C ILE A 77 -14.16 -0.06 21.46
N PHE A 78 -15.08 0.39 22.30
CA PHE A 78 -15.97 1.50 21.97
C PHE A 78 -15.35 2.82 22.43
N GLN A 79 -15.70 3.93 21.77
CA GLN A 79 -15.27 5.24 22.23
C GLN A 79 -15.77 5.53 23.65
N ASP A 80 -14.88 6.10 24.47
CA ASP A 80 -15.12 6.48 25.88
C ASP A 80 -15.62 5.33 26.77
N ALA A 81 -15.33 4.07 26.39
CA ALA A 81 -15.70 2.89 27.16
C ALA A 81 -14.48 1.98 27.40
N LYS A 82 -14.59 1.12 28.42
CA LYS A 82 -13.59 0.07 28.63
C LYS A 82 -13.73 -1.02 27.57
N PRO A 83 -12.62 -1.65 27.13
CA PRO A 83 -12.68 -2.80 26.23
C PRO A 83 -13.53 -3.93 26.81
N VAL A 84 -14.33 -4.58 25.96
CA VAL A 84 -15.15 -5.74 26.30
C VAL A 84 -14.86 -6.89 25.34
N LEU A 85 -14.91 -8.13 25.83
CA LEU A 85 -14.63 -9.30 24.98
C LEU A 85 -15.89 -9.77 24.25
N MET A 86 -15.77 -9.93 22.93
CA MET A 86 -16.70 -10.68 22.10
C MET A 86 -16.16 -12.09 21.92
N GLU A 87 -16.80 -13.07 22.54
CA GLU A 87 -16.42 -14.49 22.44
C GLU A 87 -17.38 -15.29 21.56
N GLY A 88 -18.63 -14.83 21.44
CA GLY A 88 -19.64 -15.46 20.59
C GLY A 88 -19.62 -14.97 19.15
N LYS A 89 -20.27 -15.73 18.26
CA LYS A 89 -20.54 -15.32 16.87
C LYS A 89 -21.41 -14.06 16.81
N THR A 90 -22.43 -13.99 17.67
CA THR A 90 -23.32 -12.84 17.82
C THR A 90 -23.42 -12.50 19.30
N GLN A 91 -23.28 -11.23 19.67
CA GLN A 91 -23.29 -10.79 21.05
C GLN A 91 -23.80 -9.36 21.18
N LYS A 92 -24.52 -9.09 22.26
CA LYS A 92 -25.00 -7.74 22.62
C LYS A 92 -24.09 -7.08 23.63
N PHE A 93 -23.92 -5.78 23.50
CA PHE A 93 -23.12 -4.95 24.38
C PHE A 93 -23.88 -3.69 24.79
N SER A 94 -23.70 -3.27 26.04
CA SER A 94 -24.12 -1.95 26.49
C SER A 94 -23.06 -0.92 26.13
N ILE A 95 -23.47 0.18 25.51
CA ILE A 95 -22.60 1.27 25.07
C ILE A 95 -23.02 2.60 25.69
N PRO A 96 -22.07 3.55 25.89
CA PRO A 96 -22.42 4.91 26.27
C PRO A 96 -23.36 5.55 25.25
N LYS A 97 -24.24 6.43 25.72
CA LYS A 97 -25.09 7.22 24.82
C LYS A 97 -24.22 8.18 24.02
N SER A 98 -24.28 8.08 22.69
CA SER A 98 -23.53 8.93 21.76
C SER A 98 -24.34 9.19 20.49
N ASP A 99 -24.01 10.27 19.77
CA ASP A 99 -24.61 10.63 18.49
C ASP A 99 -24.15 9.71 17.35
N PHE A 100 -23.02 9.03 17.53
CA PHE A 100 -22.44 8.08 16.59
C PHE A 100 -21.83 6.88 17.31
N LEU A 101 -21.65 5.77 16.58
CA LEU A 101 -21.03 4.56 17.09
C LEU A 101 -19.68 4.37 16.40
N LEU A 102 -18.60 4.40 17.17
CA LEU A 102 -17.26 4.02 16.74
C LEU A 102 -16.84 2.75 17.47
N ILE A 103 -16.60 1.69 16.69
CA ILE A 103 -16.06 0.41 17.15
C ILE A 103 -14.60 0.32 16.73
N ASN A 104 -13.79 -0.28 17.59
CA ASN A 104 -12.34 -0.35 17.48
C ASN A 104 -11.72 1.07 17.52
N ALA A 105 -12.18 1.90 18.46
CA ALA A 105 -11.63 3.23 18.70
C ALA A 105 -10.11 3.13 18.96
N GLY A 106 -9.32 3.98 18.31
CA GLY A 106 -7.86 3.93 18.32
C GLY A 106 -7.24 2.94 17.32
N ARG A 107 -8.04 2.04 16.72
CA ARG A 107 -7.61 1.02 15.74
C ARG A 107 -6.59 0.01 16.28
N GLU A 108 -6.76 -0.41 17.53
CA GLU A 108 -5.81 -1.29 18.21
C GLU A 108 -5.98 -2.77 17.87
N VAL A 109 -7.16 -3.17 17.39
CA VAL A 109 -7.47 -4.58 17.06
C VAL A 109 -7.52 -4.77 15.55
N PRO A 110 -6.90 -5.84 14.98
CA PRO A 110 -6.90 -6.09 13.54
C PRO A 110 -8.26 -6.66 13.08
N VAL A 111 -9.30 -5.83 13.16
CA VAL A 111 -10.68 -6.13 12.80
C VAL A 111 -11.23 -5.04 11.88
N ARG A 112 -12.05 -5.44 10.90
CA ARG A 112 -12.84 -4.50 10.11
C ARG A 112 -14.23 -4.39 10.67
N VAL A 113 -14.84 -3.21 10.59
CA VAL A 113 -16.19 -2.97 11.09
C VAL A 113 -17.12 -2.57 9.95
N LEU A 114 -18.20 -3.31 9.76
CA LEU A 114 -19.29 -2.98 8.86
C LEU A 114 -20.45 -2.37 9.66
N TYR A 115 -20.70 -1.09 9.41
CA TYR A 115 -21.78 -0.32 10.00
C TYR A 115 -23.03 -0.37 9.12
N THR A 116 -24.20 -0.09 9.70
CA THR A 116 -25.40 0.20 8.92
C THR A 116 -25.27 1.55 8.22
N ASP A 117 -26.04 1.76 7.14
CA ASP A 117 -26.04 3.03 6.37
C ASP A 117 -26.27 4.27 7.25
N GLU A 118 -27.16 4.17 8.22
CA GLU A 118 -27.46 5.25 9.17
C GLU A 118 -26.24 5.58 10.04
N LEU A 119 -25.62 4.56 10.64
CA LEU A 119 -24.45 4.73 11.50
C LEU A 119 -23.23 5.22 10.71
N TYR A 120 -23.07 4.73 9.48
CA TYR A 120 -22.02 5.16 8.57
C TYR A 120 -22.15 6.65 8.22
N SER A 121 -23.37 7.14 7.98
CA SER A 121 -23.64 8.56 7.74
C SER A 121 -23.36 9.44 8.98
N LYS A 122 -23.65 8.91 10.18
CA LYS A 122 -23.31 9.56 11.45
C LYS A 122 -21.79 9.65 11.65
N LEU A 123 -21.03 8.63 11.27
CA LEU A 123 -19.56 8.67 11.27
C LEU A 123 -18.99 9.72 10.31
N ALA A 124 -19.55 9.84 9.10
CA ALA A 124 -19.17 10.90 8.16
C ALA A 124 -19.41 12.31 8.75
N THR A 125 -20.51 12.49 9.49
CA THR A 125 -20.79 13.74 10.20
C THR A 125 -19.79 13.98 11.35
N ALA A 126 -19.44 12.94 12.10
CA ALA A 126 -18.45 13.02 13.19
C ALA A 126 -17.05 13.43 12.67
N ILE A 127 -16.66 12.99 11.48
CA ILE A 127 -15.43 13.42 10.80
C ILE A 127 -15.46 14.94 10.56
N GLN A 128 -16.54 15.46 9.97
CA GLN A 128 -16.68 16.90 9.68
C GLN A 128 -16.66 17.76 10.94
N LYS A 129 -17.19 17.23 12.05
CA LYS A 129 -17.18 17.89 13.37
C LYS A 129 -15.85 17.74 14.12
N GLY A 130 -14.87 17.01 13.58
CA GLY A 130 -13.58 16.78 14.24
C GLY A 130 -13.66 15.91 15.49
N GLN A 131 -14.66 15.02 15.60
CA GLN A 131 -14.94 14.23 16.81
C GLN A 131 -14.19 12.88 16.85
N LEU A 132 -13.48 12.51 15.78
CA LEU A 132 -12.75 11.25 15.66
C LEU A 132 -11.24 11.49 15.72
N GLY A 133 -10.50 10.55 16.33
CA GLY A 133 -9.04 10.56 16.36
C GLY A 133 -8.42 10.37 14.98
N VAL A 134 -7.13 10.72 14.85
CA VAL A 134 -6.38 10.60 13.58
C VAL A 134 -6.40 9.17 13.05
N SER A 135 -6.06 8.19 13.89
CA SER A 135 -6.05 6.76 13.51
C SER A 135 -7.45 6.26 13.14
N ASP A 136 -8.49 6.73 13.82
CA ASP A 136 -9.87 6.34 13.54
C ASP A 136 -10.32 6.77 12.15
N ARG A 137 -10.02 8.02 11.81
CA ARG A 137 -10.30 8.62 10.51
C ARG A 137 -9.58 7.90 9.37
N ALA A 138 -8.27 7.69 9.51
CA ALA A 138 -7.47 6.95 8.54
C ALA A 138 -7.99 5.50 8.37
N GLY A 139 -8.23 4.81 9.48
CA GLY A 139 -8.76 3.45 9.48
C GLY A 139 -10.15 3.33 8.88
N LEU A 140 -11.03 4.33 9.07
CA LEU A 140 -12.39 4.32 8.49
C LEU A 140 -12.32 4.34 6.97
N VAL A 141 -11.46 5.16 6.38
CA VAL A 141 -11.29 5.26 4.93
C VAL A 141 -10.74 3.96 4.36
N LEU A 142 -9.70 3.40 4.98
CA LEU A 142 -9.09 2.14 4.55
C LEU A 142 -10.06 0.95 4.67
N ASP A 143 -10.79 0.84 5.79
CA ASP A 143 -11.80 -0.19 5.99
C ASP A 143 -12.92 -0.08 4.97
N SER A 144 -13.43 1.13 4.73
CA SER A 144 -14.51 1.36 3.77
C SER A 144 -14.11 0.92 2.37
N PHE A 145 -12.89 1.20 1.95
CA PHE A 145 -12.38 0.74 0.66
C PHE A 145 -12.19 -0.79 0.61
N ALA A 146 -11.68 -1.40 1.68
CA ALA A 146 -11.56 -2.85 1.77
C ALA A 146 -12.92 -3.56 1.72
N LEU A 147 -13.92 -3.03 2.42
CA LEU A 147 -15.30 -3.52 2.40
C LEU A 147 -15.94 -3.36 1.03
N ALA A 148 -15.68 -2.25 0.34
CA ALA A 148 -16.16 -2.02 -1.02
C ALA A 148 -15.55 -3.01 -2.02
N LYS A 149 -14.23 -3.25 -1.94
CA LYS A 149 -13.55 -4.28 -2.74
C LYS A 149 -14.09 -5.68 -2.50
N ALA A 150 -14.49 -5.99 -1.28
CA ALA A 150 -15.12 -7.25 -0.90
C ALA A 150 -16.63 -7.30 -1.22
N GLY A 151 -17.21 -6.26 -1.83
CA GLY A 151 -18.64 -6.20 -2.15
C GLY A 151 -19.57 -6.14 -0.93
N LYS A 152 -19.03 -5.78 0.25
CA LYS A 152 -19.80 -5.64 1.51
C LYS A 152 -20.32 -4.21 1.74
N LEU A 153 -19.72 -3.23 1.07
CA LEU A 153 -20.11 -1.81 1.12
C LEU A 153 -20.19 -1.26 -0.30
N GLY A 154 -21.15 -0.38 -0.56
CA GLY A 154 -21.27 0.30 -1.86
C GLY A 154 -20.12 1.28 -2.12
N ALA A 155 -19.66 1.35 -3.38
CA ALA A 155 -18.67 2.32 -3.85
C ALA A 155 -19.05 3.77 -3.51
N ASP A 156 -20.32 4.09 -3.70
CA ASP A 156 -20.95 5.38 -3.43
C ASP A 156 -20.76 5.81 -1.97
N LYS A 157 -20.84 4.87 -1.03
CA LYS A 157 -20.63 5.13 0.40
C LYS A 157 -19.17 5.52 0.69
N VAL A 158 -18.21 4.93 -0.02
CA VAL A 158 -16.80 5.32 0.11
C VAL A 158 -16.60 6.75 -0.39
N PHE A 159 -17.20 7.13 -1.53
CA PHE A 159 -17.14 8.50 -2.03
C PHE A 159 -17.85 9.52 -1.12
N GLN A 160 -19.00 9.16 -0.53
CA GLN A 160 -19.68 9.98 0.48
C GLN A 160 -18.79 10.21 1.70
N LEU A 161 -18.10 9.17 2.16
CA LEU A 161 -17.15 9.29 3.26
C LEU A 161 -15.94 10.16 2.87
N LEU A 162 -15.34 9.96 1.69
CA LEU A 162 -14.24 10.79 1.19
C LEU A 162 -14.61 12.27 1.13
N ALA A 163 -15.84 12.60 0.73
CA ALA A 163 -16.34 13.98 0.70
C ALA A 163 -16.38 14.64 2.09
N SER A 164 -16.45 13.86 3.17
CA SER A 164 -16.42 14.37 4.55
C SER A 164 -15.02 14.89 4.97
N PHE A 165 -13.97 14.54 4.23
CA PHE A 165 -12.58 14.91 4.53
C PHE A 165 -12.10 16.23 3.92
N LYS A 166 -13.00 17.07 3.36
CA LYS A 166 -12.62 18.34 2.73
C LYS A 166 -11.73 19.24 3.61
N ASN A 167 -11.96 19.22 4.92
CA ASN A 167 -11.23 20.03 5.90
C ASN A 167 -10.04 19.29 6.55
N GLU A 168 -9.69 18.09 6.09
CA GLU A 168 -8.59 17.31 6.65
C GLU A 168 -7.24 17.93 6.31
N ARG A 169 -6.32 17.95 7.29
CA ARG A 169 -4.95 18.49 7.15
C ARG A 169 -3.89 17.59 7.78
N ASN A 170 -4.28 16.45 8.34
CA ASN A 170 -3.34 15.51 8.92
C ASN A 170 -2.79 14.55 7.86
N TYR A 171 -1.45 14.46 7.76
CA TYR A 171 -0.76 13.58 6.82
C TYR A 171 -1.20 12.11 6.93
N ILE A 172 -1.35 11.55 8.13
CA ILE A 172 -1.70 10.12 8.30
C ILE A 172 -3.07 9.82 7.68
N VAL A 173 -4.01 10.75 7.79
CA VAL A 173 -5.33 10.61 7.18
C VAL A 173 -5.26 10.83 5.67
N TRP A 174 -4.47 11.79 5.21
CA TRP A 174 -4.25 12.02 3.78
C TRP A 174 -3.57 10.84 3.09
N ASP A 175 -2.59 10.20 3.71
CA ASP A 175 -1.97 8.98 3.19
C ASP A 175 -3.02 7.87 2.99
N ALA A 176 -3.90 7.66 3.98
CA ALA A 176 -5.01 6.71 3.86
C ALA A 176 -5.99 7.09 2.72
N ILE A 177 -6.33 8.37 2.59
CA ILE A 177 -7.16 8.89 1.49
C ILE A 177 -6.49 8.64 0.14
N SER A 178 -5.20 8.99 0.02
CA SER A 178 -4.38 8.81 -1.17
C SER A 178 -4.31 7.35 -1.60
N GLN A 179 -4.13 6.42 -0.66
CA GLN A 179 -4.16 4.99 -0.95
C GLN A 179 -5.51 4.56 -1.56
N VAL A 180 -6.63 5.01 -0.99
CA VAL A 180 -7.97 4.71 -1.51
C VAL A 180 -8.21 5.33 -2.87
N LEU A 181 -7.84 6.60 -3.07
CA LEU A 181 -7.98 7.30 -4.35
C LEU A 181 -7.14 6.65 -5.47
N ASN A 182 -5.90 6.28 -5.18
CA ASN A 182 -5.06 5.55 -6.14
C ASN A 182 -5.62 4.14 -6.43
N GLY A 183 -6.21 3.49 -5.42
CA GLY A 183 -6.92 2.21 -5.59
C GLY A 183 -8.11 2.32 -6.54
N PHE A 184 -8.95 3.35 -6.37
CA PHE A 184 -10.03 3.66 -7.30
C PHE A 184 -9.52 4.00 -8.69
N ASN A 185 -8.46 4.80 -8.80
CA ASN A 185 -7.88 5.17 -10.09
C ASN A 185 -7.45 3.92 -10.90
N ALA A 186 -6.82 2.94 -10.25
CA ALA A 186 -6.38 1.71 -10.89
C ALA A 186 -7.54 0.94 -11.55
N MET A 187 -8.75 1.01 -10.99
CA MET A 187 -9.94 0.33 -11.53
C MET A 187 -10.70 1.22 -12.53
N LEU A 188 -10.90 2.50 -12.19
CA LEU A 188 -11.73 3.42 -12.97
C LEU A 188 -11.05 3.90 -14.26
N MET A 189 -9.72 3.94 -14.33
CA MET A 189 -9.02 4.38 -15.54
C MET A 189 -9.35 3.51 -16.77
N VAL A 190 -9.60 2.22 -16.57
CA VAL A 190 -9.89 1.27 -17.66
C VAL A 190 -11.35 0.80 -17.63
N GLY A 191 -11.90 0.60 -16.43
CA GLY A 191 -13.17 -0.12 -16.23
C GLY A 191 -14.44 0.70 -16.39
N VAL A 192 -14.35 2.02 -16.59
CA VAL A 192 -15.51 2.86 -16.83
C VAL A 192 -15.34 3.72 -18.09
N SER A 193 -16.40 4.44 -18.47
CA SER A 193 -16.33 5.41 -19.56
C SER A 193 -15.43 6.59 -19.20
N ASP A 194 -14.86 7.24 -20.21
CA ASP A 194 -14.01 8.42 -20.04
C ASP A 194 -14.73 9.56 -19.31
N SER A 195 -16.05 9.68 -19.49
CA SER A 195 -16.88 10.66 -18.78
C SER A 195 -16.98 10.40 -17.27
N VAL A 196 -17.10 9.15 -16.85
CA VAL A 196 -17.12 8.76 -15.43
C VAL A 196 -15.72 8.92 -14.84
N TYR A 197 -14.68 8.51 -15.57
CA TYR A 197 -13.30 8.71 -15.13
C TYR A 197 -12.93 10.19 -14.98
N ALA A 198 -13.37 11.04 -15.91
CA ALA A 198 -13.22 12.50 -15.80
C ALA A 198 -13.97 13.07 -14.58
N SER A 199 -15.16 12.56 -14.29
CA SER A 199 -15.94 12.95 -13.10
C SER A 199 -15.22 12.56 -11.79
N PHE A 200 -14.61 11.38 -11.75
CA PHE A 200 -13.75 10.94 -10.64
C PHE A 200 -12.54 11.87 -10.46
N LYS A 201 -11.80 12.18 -11.52
CA LYS A 201 -10.69 13.14 -11.45
C LYS A 201 -11.14 14.51 -10.97
N SER A 202 -12.29 15.00 -11.45
CA SER A 202 -12.87 16.26 -11.01
C SER A 202 -13.23 16.25 -9.51
N PHE A 203 -13.81 15.15 -9.02
CA PHE A 203 -14.09 14.96 -7.60
C PHE A 203 -12.81 15.04 -6.77
N VAL A 204 -11.76 14.29 -7.15
CA VAL A 204 -10.48 14.28 -6.42
C VAL A 204 -9.83 15.65 -6.45
N SER A 205 -9.79 16.31 -7.61
CA SER A 205 -9.21 17.66 -7.74
C SER A 205 -9.91 18.67 -6.83
N LYS A 206 -11.23 18.56 -6.62
CA LYS A 206 -11.98 19.43 -5.70
C LYS A 206 -11.71 19.09 -4.23
N LEU A 207 -11.54 17.81 -3.92
CA LEU A 207 -11.27 17.35 -2.55
C LEU A 207 -9.90 17.84 -2.05
N ILE A 208 -8.87 17.84 -2.91
CA ILE A 208 -7.50 18.21 -2.54
C ILE A 208 -7.21 19.72 -2.60
N ALA A 209 -8.05 20.50 -3.29
CA ALA A 209 -7.73 21.90 -3.66
C ALA A 209 -7.37 22.78 -2.46
N ASP A 210 -8.20 22.76 -1.40
CA ASP A 210 -8.01 23.63 -0.24
C ASP A 210 -6.74 23.22 0.54
N ALA A 211 -6.55 21.92 0.79
CA ALA A 211 -5.38 21.40 1.49
C ALA A 211 -4.08 21.69 0.72
N ALA A 212 -4.07 21.49 -0.60
CA ALA A 212 -2.90 21.73 -1.44
C ALA A 212 -2.53 23.21 -1.52
N LYS A 213 -3.54 24.10 -1.59
CA LYS A 213 -3.33 25.55 -1.56
C LYS A 213 -2.75 26.02 -0.23
N GLU A 214 -3.26 25.49 0.88
CA GLU A 214 -2.80 25.86 2.23
C GLU A 214 -1.38 25.39 2.51
N ILE A 215 -1.04 24.13 2.18
CA ILE A 215 0.31 23.59 2.42
C ILE A 215 1.36 24.28 1.52
N GLY A 216 0.97 24.57 0.27
CA GLY A 216 1.81 25.22 -0.74
C GLY A 216 3.00 24.38 -1.18
N TRP A 217 3.73 24.87 -2.18
CA TRP A 217 4.87 24.17 -2.78
C TRP A 217 6.20 24.38 -2.03
N GLN A 218 6.29 25.41 -1.19
CA GLN A 218 7.50 25.71 -0.43
C GLN A 218 7.36 25.31 1.02
N GLN A 219 8.46 24.76 1.53
CA GLN A 219 8.65 24.55 2.95
C GLN A 219 8.63 25.91 3.66
N LYS A 220 7.84 25.99 4.72
CA LYS A 220 7.76 27.15 5.61
C LYS A 220 8.57 26.88 6.87
N GLU A 221 9.01 27.93 7.55
CA GLU A 221 9.73 27.79 8.83
C GLU A 221 8.88 27.10 9.92
N SER A 222 7.55 27.23 9.82
CA SER A 222 6.60 26.60 10.73
C SER A 222 6.35 25.12 10.44
N ASP A 223 6.87 24.57 9.34
CA ASP A 223 6.58 23.20 8.95
C ASP A 223 7.29 22.18 9.84
N GLY A 224 6.52 21.21 10.34
CA GLY A 224 7.06 19.99 10.91
C GLY A 224 7.35 18.92 9.86
N HIS A 225 7.87 17.78 10.30
CA HIS A 225 8.14 16.63 9.43
C HIS A 225 6.89 16.16 8.66
N LEU A 226 5.73 16.11 9.33
CA LEU A 226 4.47 15.65 8.72
C LEU A 226 3.93 16.63 7.67
N ASP A 227 4.24 17.92 7.76
CA ASP A 227 3.83 18.92 6.77
C ASP A 227 4.59 18.72 5.45
N GLY A 228 5.86 18.33 5.52
CA GLY A 228 6.65 17.92 4.35
C GLY A 228 6.04 16.72 3.62
N LEU A 229 5.68 15.67 4.37
CA LEU A 229 5.05 14.48 3.81
C LEU A 229 3.66 14.77 3.24
N LEU A 230 2.86 15.61 3.91
CA LEU A 230 1.57 16.06 3.41
C LEU A 230 1.71 16.83 2.09
N ARG A 231 2.72 17.71 2.00
CA ARG A 231 3.01 18.46 0.78
C ARG A 231 3.33 17.54 -0.38
N GLU A 232 4.24 16.58 -0.18
CA GLU A 232 4.58 15.56 -1.18
C GLU A 232 3.31 14.84 -1.67
N ASP A 233 2.50 14.33 -0.74
CA ASP A 233 1.34 13.53 -1.07
C ASP A 233 0.28 14.34 -1.85
N LEU A 234 -0.02 15.57 -1.40
CA LEU A 234 -0.97 16.45 -2.09
C LEU A 234 -0.49 16.88 -3.48
N ILE A 235 0.79 17.19 -3.66
CA ILE A 235 1.35 17.52 -4.97
C ILE A 235 1.31 16.29 -5.90
N ASN A 236 1.53 15.08 -5.37
CA ASN A 236 1.38 13.83 -6.13
C ASN A 236 -0.07 13.56 -6.54
N LEU A 237 -1.04 13.81 -5.66
CA LEU A 237 -2.46 13.76 -6.03
C LEU A 237 -2.80 14.81 -7.09
N GLN A 238 -2.31 16.04 -6.97
CA GLN A 238 -2.51 17.09 -7.98
C GLN A 238 -1.95 16.64 -9.34
N ALA A 239 -0.73 16.08 -9.39
CA ALA A 239 -0.10 15.60 -10.62
C ALA A 239 -0.87 14.45 -11.30
N LYS A 240 -1.63 13.67 -10.54
CA LYS A 240 -2.41 12.54 -11.08
C LYS A 240 -3.84 12.93 -11.47
N PHE A 241 -4.48 13.79 -10.70
CA PHE A 241 -5.92 13.99 -10.76
C PHE A 241 -6.35 15.41 -11.14
N SER A 242 -5.44 16.38 -11.09
CA SER A 242 -5.74 17.77 -11.44
C SER A 242 -5.16 18.16 -12.80
N GLN A 243 -5.73 19.20 -13.39
CA GLN A 243 -5.24 19.88 -14.59
C GLN A 243 -5.12 21.39 -14.30
N ASP A 244 -4.86 21.74 -13.04
CA ASP A 244 -4.69 23.12 -12.60
C ASP A 244 -3.52 23.79 -13.35
N PRO A 245 -3.79 24.83 -14.16
CA PRO A 245 -2.75 25.51 -14.91
C PRO A 245 -1.67 26.13 -14.02
N GLU A 246 -2.01 26.59 -12.82
CA GLU A 246 -1.05 27.22 -11.89
C GLU A 246 -0.05 26.18 -11.36
N ALA A 247 -0.55 24.99 -10.98
CA ALA A 247 0.29 23.87 -10.55
C ALA A 247 1.22 23.40 -11.68
N ILE A 248 0.71 23.28 -12.91
CA ILE A 248 1.51 22.90 -14.08
C ILE A 248 2.60 23.94 -14.36
N GLN A 249 2.27 25.23 -14.29
CA GLN A 249 3.22 26.32 -14.51
C GLN A 249 4.32 26.32 -13.44
N GLU A 250 3.97 26.14 -12.17
CA GLU A 250 4.93 26.07 -11.07
C GLU A 250 5.84 24.83 -11.20
N ALA A 251 5.31 23.68 -11.59
CA ALA A 251 6.11 22.48 -11.88
C ALA A 251 7.11 22.71 -13.02
N LYS A 252 6.68 23.33 -14.12
CA LYS A 252 7.56 23.68 -15.26
C LYS A 252 8.68 24.63 -14.83
N LYS A 253 8.35 25.68 -14.08
CA LYS A 253 9.32 26.65 -13.56
C LYS A 253 10.39 25.97 -12.69
N ARG A 254 9.98 25.08 -11.78
CA ARG A 254 10.92 24.33 -10.93
C ARG A 254 11.78 23.37 -11.71
N PHE A 255 11.20 22.68 -12.69
CA PHE A 255 11.93 21.77 -13.54
C PHE A 255 12.99 22.51 -14.37
N GLU A 256 12.66 23.67 -14.93
CA GLU A 256 13.61 24.51 -15.68
C GLU A 256 14.76 25.02 -14.79
N ALA A 257 14.46 25.50 -13.59
CA ALA A 257 15.48 25.93 -12.63
C ALA A 257 16.37 24.76 -12.17
N PHE A 258 15.78 23.59 -11.95
CA PHE A 258 16.52 22.35 -11.63
C PHE A 258 17.50 21.98 -12.75
N LEU A 259 17.07 22.02 -14.01
CA LEU A 259 17.94 21.76 -15.17
C LEU A 259 19.04 22.82 -15.33
N ALA A 260 18.81 24.05 -14.86
CA ALA A 260 19.80 25.11 -14.84
C ALA A 260 20.82 25.00 -13.68
N GLY A 261 20.70 23.98 -12.82
CA GLY A 261 21.64 23.69 -11.73
C GLY A 261 21.18 24.12 -10.35
N ASP A 262 19.99 24.73 -10.21
CA ASP A 262 19.40 25.03 -8.90
C ASP A 262 18.70 23.79 -8.34
N SER A 263 19.44 22.91 -7.68
CA SER A 263 18.86 21.70 -7.08
C SER A 263 17.92 21.99 -5.91
N ALA A 264 18.03 23.17 -5.28
CA ALA A 264 17.22 23.52 -4.11
C ALA A 264 15.76 23.84 -4.48
N CYS A 265 15.49 24.24 -5.73
CA CYS A 265 14.13 24.53 -6.18
C CYS A 265 13.26 23.27 -6.35
N LEU A 266 13.89 22.09 -6.41
CA LEU A 266 13.23 20.80 -6.61
C LEU A 266 13.79 19.72 -5.65
N PRO A 267 13.37 19.74 -4.37
CA PRO A 267 13.69 18.69 -3.40
C PRO A 267 13.25 17.30 -3.88
N ASP A 268 13.93 16.26 -3.40
CA ASP A 268 13.70 14.87 -3.81
C ASP A 268 12.23 14.44 -3.67
N ASP A 269 11.59 14.81 -2.55
CA ASP A 269 10.19 14.47 -2.23
C ASP A 269 9.19 14.91 -3.31
N ILE A 270 9.48 15.99 -4.06
CA ILE A 270 8.57 16.54 -5.08
C ILE A 270 9.09 16.36 -6.52
N LYS A 271 10.23 15.69 -6.72
CA LYS A 271 10.76 15.43 -8.08
C LYS A 271 9.80 14.63 -8.93
N GLU A 272 9.27 13.54 -8.38
CA GLU A 272 8.37 12.65 -9.13
C GLU A 272 7.10 13.35 -9.63
N PRO A 273 6.32 14.04 -8.78
CA PRO A 273 5.13 14.70 -9.27
C PRO A 273 5.43 15.86 -10.23
N VAL A 274 6.55 16.58 -10.06
CA VAL A 274 6.98 17.60 -11.03
C VAL A 274 7.33 16.98 -12.38
N PHE A 275 8.13 15.90 -12.41
CA PHE A 275 8.45 15.21 -13.66
C PHE A 275 7.18 14.70 -14.35
N ARG A 276 6.23 14.17 -13.58
CA ARG A 276 4.93 13.73 -14.10
C ARG A 276 4.16 14.87 -14.77
N MET A 277 3.99 16.02 -14.09
CA MET A 277 3.27 17.17 -14.66
C MET A 277 3.96 17.71 -15.93
N VAL A 278 5.29 17.78 -15.93
CA VAL A 278 6.08 18.23 -17.08
C VAL A 278 5.94 17.27 -18.27
N LEU A 279 5.99 15.96 -18.04
CA LEU A 279 5.83 14.94 -19.08
C LEU A 279 4.41 14.89 -19.67
N GLN A 280 3.39 15.08 -18.82
CA GLN A 280 1.99 15.07 -19.25
C GLN A 280 1.61 16.33 -20.06
N SER A 281 2.20 17.48 -19.73
CA SER A 281 1.88 18.78 -20.33
C SER A 281 2.94 19.28 -21.32
N GLY A 282 3.93 18.45 -21.62
CA GLY A 282 5.06 18.73 -22.51
C GLY A 282 5.04 17.88 -23.77
N GLY A 283 6.19 17.83 -24.45
CA GLY A 283 6.40 17.03 -25.65
C GLY A 283 7.77 16.37 -25.67
N GLU A 284 8.33 16.24 -26.88
CA GLU A 284 9.60 15.54 -27.09
C GLU A 284 10.78 16.23 -26.37
N LYS A 285 10.77 17.56 -26.24
CA LYS A 285 11.78 18.33 -25.52
C LYS A 285 11.83 17.92 -24.04
N GLU A 286 10.68 17.95 -23.37
CA GLU A 286 10.56 17.59 -21.95
C GLU A 286 10.87 16.12 -21.72
N TYR A 287 10.38 15.23 -22.59
CA TYR A 287 10.71 13.81 -22.56
C TYR A 287 12.22 13.55 -22.63
N LYS A 288 12.91 14.18 -23.58
CA LYS A 288 14.37 14.07 -23.74
C LYS A 288 15.11 14.62 -22.53
N ALA A 289 14.66 15.76 -21.99
CA ALA A 289 15.26 16.33 -20.78
C ALA A 289 15.15 15.37 -19.58
N VAL A 290 13.98 14.75 -19.35
CA VAL A 290 13.82 13.76 -18.27
C VAL A 290 14.66 12.50 -18.53
N ARG A 291 14.75 12.04 -19.79
CA ARG A 291 15.63 10.94 -20.19
C ARG A 291 17.11 11.23 -19.93
N GLU A 292 17.54 12.47 -20.12
CA GLU A 292 18.92 12.88 -19.91
C GLU A 292 19.32 12.92 -18.42
N ILE A 293 18.35 13.17 -17.53
CA ILE A 293 18.56 13.05 -16.08
C ILE A 293 19.00 11.63 -15.73
N HIS A 294 18.40 10.59 -16.34
CA HIS A 294 18.82 9.20 -16.09
C HIS A 294 20.28 8.95 -16.48
N SER A 295 20.72 9.46 -17.64
CA SER A 295 22.10 9.26 -18.11
C SER A 295 23.14 10.05 -17.30
N LYS A 296 22.73 11.18 -16.70
CA LYS A 296 23.59 12.01 -15.84
C LYS A 296 23.53 11.63 -14.36
N ALA A 297 22.51 10.87 -13.94
CA ALA A 297 22.29 10.52 -12.54
C ALA A 297 23.48 9.78 -11.93
N GLU A 298 23.91 10.21 -10.75
CA GLU A 298 24.98 9.55 -9.99
C GLU A 298 24.39 8.51 -9.04
N THR A 299 23.16 8.74 -8.56
CA THR A 299 22.50 7.86 -7.59
C THR A 299 21.45 6.95 -8.22
N ASN A 300 21.11 5.85 -7.55
CA ASN A 300 20.00 5.00 -7.96
C ASN A 300 18.63 5.67 -7.71
N ILE A 301 18.55 6.58 -6.73
CA ILE A 301 17.32 7.31 -6.40
C ILE A 301 16.92 8.24 -7.55
N GLU A 302 17.86 9.03 -8.07
CA GLU A 302 17.62 9.91 -9.22
C GLU A 302 17.17 9.14 -10.47
N ARG A 303 17.79 7.98 -10.75
CA ARG A 303 17.35 7.09 -11.83
C ARG A 303 15.93 6.60 -11.60
N LYS A 304 15.59 6.21 -10.37
CA LYS A 304 14.27 5.72 -10.01
C LYS A 304 13.19 6.77 -10.25
N HIS A 305 13.43 8.04 -9.90
CA HIS A 305 12.48 9.13 -10.18
C HIS A 305 12.16 9.25 -11.67
N VAL A 306 13.16 9.06 -12.54
CA VAL A 306 12.93 9.00 -13.99
C VAL A 306 12.10 7.77 -14.35
N TYR A 307 12.49 6.59 -13.87
CA TYR A 307 11.81 5.34 -14.21
C TYR A 307 10.32 5.34 -13.87
N VAL A 308 9.93 5.84 -12.71
CA VAL A 308 8.53 5.78 -12.25
C VAL A 308 7.64 6.89 -12.83
N THR A 309 8.22 7.87 -13.52
CA THR A 309 7.49 9.02 -14.08
C THR A 309 7.48 9.03 -15.60
N ILE A 310 8.50 8.50 -16.28
CA ILE A 310 8.72 8.65 -17.73
C ILE A 310 7.54 8.18 -18.60
N GLY A 311 6.80 7.15 -18.17
CA GLY A 311 5.60 6.68 -18.87
C GLY A 311 4.42 7.66 -18.86
N SER A 312 4.52 8.75 -18.11
CA SER A 312 3.55 9.85 -18.10
C SER A 312 3.69 10.78 -19.32
N ALA A 313 4.62 10.50 -20.23
CA ALA A 313 4.80 11.23 -21.48
C ALA A 313 3.48 11.39 -22.25
N ALA A 314 3.22 12.59 -22.76
CA ALA A 314 1.94 12.96 -23.34
C ALA A 314 1.49 12.10 -24.54
N SER A 315 2.43 11.64 -25.38
CA SER A 315 2.09 10.95 -26.64
C SER A 315 2.30 9.43 -26.56
N ALA A 316 1.45 8.69 -27.26
CA ALA A 316 1.58 7.24 -27.38
C ALA A 316 2.91 6.82 -28.03
N ALA A 317 3.46 7.64 -28.94
CA ALA A 317 4.76 7.38 -29.57
C ALA A 317 5.90 7.39 -28.53
N LEU A 318 5.93 8.40 -27.65
CA LEU A 318 6.93 8.50 -26.59
C LEU A 318 6.77 7.37 -25.57
N LYS A 319 5.54 7.01 -25.20
CA LYS A 319 5.30 5.86 -24.32
C LYS A 319 5.78 4.54 -24.92
N LYS A 320 5.63 4.34 -26.24
CA LYS A 320 6.17 3.17 -26.94
C LYS A 320 7.70 3.18 -27.00
N ASP A 321 8.32 4.35 -27.14
CA ASP A 321 9.78 4.50 -27.02
C ASP A 321 10.29 4.09 -25.63
N VAL A 322 9.57 4.45 -24.57
CA VAL A 322 9.87 3.97 -23.21
C VAL A 322 9.84 2.44 -23.13
N LEU A 323 8.85 1.78 -23.74
CA LEU A 323 8.78 0.32 -23.76
C LEU A 323 9.98 -0.30 -24.53
N GLN A 324 10.40 0.30 -25.64
CA GLN A 324 11.64 -0.15 -26.32
C GLN A 324 12.88 0.03 -25.44
N TRP A 325 12.94 1.13 -24.68
CA TRP A 325 14.03 1.36 -23.75
C TRP A 325 14.11 0.31 -22.63
N VAL A 326 12.97 -0.17 -22.12
CA VAL A 326 12.90 -1.24 -21.11
C VAL A 326 13.70 -2.48 -21.53
N ILE A 327 13.69 -2.84 -22.81
CA ILE A 327 14.39 -4.02 -23.36
C ILE A 327 15.69 -3.68 -24.07
N SER A 328 16.20 -2.44 -23.98
CA SER A 328 17.41 -2.02 -24.69
C SER A 328 18.70 -2.59 -24.11
N GLY A 329 18.72 -2.85 -22.80
CA GLY A 329 19.92 -3.16 -22.03
C GLY A 329 20.52 -1.96 -21.29
N ASP A 330 20.02 -0.74 -21.55
CA ASP A 330 20.51 0.49 -20.90
C ASP A 330 20.05 0.64 -19.44
N ILE A 331 18.98 -0.06 -19.05
CA ILE A 331 18.46 -0.07 -17.69
C ILE A 331 18.95 -1.32 -16.98
N LYS A 332 19.38 -1.18 -15.72
CA LYS A 332 19.77 -2.31 -14.88
C LYS A 332 18.61 -3.31 -14.77
N ILE A 333 18.93 -4.60 -14.88
CA ILE A 333 17.93 -5.68 -14.89
C ILE A 333 17.02 -5.71 -13.65
N GLN A 334 17.50 -5.20 -12.51
CA GLN A 334 16.72 -5.10 -11.28
C GLN A 334 15.69 -3.96 -11.28
N ASP A 335 15.76 -3.01 -12.25
CA ASP A 335 14.96 -1.78 -12.28
C ASP A 335 14.12 -1.64 -13.56
N PHE A 336 14.37 -2.45 -14.59
CA PHE A 336 13.77 -2.30 -15.93
C PHE A 336 12.23 -2.41 -15.97
N PHE A 337 11.59 -3.00 -14.96
CA PHE A 337 10.14 -3.06 -14.86
C PHE A 337 9.50 -1.73 -14.41
N TYR A 338 10.26 -0.82 -13.78
CA TYR A 338 9.72 0.46 -13.31
C TYR A 338 9.20 1.36 -14.45
N PRO A 339 9.95 1.59 -15.56
CA PRO A 339 9.44 2.35 -16.69
C PRO A 339 8.24 1.67 -17.36
N LEU A 340 8.24 0.34 -17.49
CA LEU A 340 7.08 -0.40 -17.99
C LEU A 340 5.84 -0.14 -17.14
N ASN A 341 5.97 -0.25 -15.81
CA ASN A 341 4.88 0.02 -14.87
C ASN A 341 4.37 1.46 -14.99
N SER A 342 5.28 2.43 -15.19
CA SER A 342 4.90 3.83 -15.36
C SER A 342 4.06 4.05 -16.63
N VAL A 343 4.34 3.30 -17.71
CA VAL A 343 3.55 3.33 -18.95
C VAL A 343 2.20 2.66 -18.75
N ALA A 344 2.19 1.44 -18.20
CA ALA A 344 0.96 0.68 -17.95
C ALA A 344 -0.02 1.43 -17.03
N ALA A 345 0.47 2.26 -16.11
CA ALA A 345 -0.35 3.05 -15.20
C ALA A 345 -0.79 4.43 -15.77
N SER A 346 -0.43 4.77 -17.02
CA SER A 346 -0.54 6.16 -17.51
C SER A 346 -1.84 6.49 -18.24
N SER A 347 -2.44 5.54 -18.94
CA SER A 347 -3.73 5.72 -19.63
C SER A 347 -4.33 4.37 -20.05
N LYS A 348 -5.61 4.38 -20.43
CA LYS A 348 -6.34 3.21 -20.91
C LYS A 348 -5.68 2.57 -22.13
N GLU A 349 -5.25 3.39 -23.10
CA GLU A 349 -4.57 2.91 -24.31
C GLU A 349 -3.20 2.31 -23.98
N ALA A 350 -2.51 2.86 -22.96
CA ALA A 350 -1.19 2.41 -22.56
C ALA A 350 -1.21 1.04 -21.89
N VAL A 351 -2.28 0.70 -21.18
CA VAL A 351 -2.49 -0.67 -20.68
C VAL A 351 -2.48 -1.67 -21.84
N GLU A 352 -3.29 -1.42 -22.88
CA GLU A 352 -3.41 -2.32 -24.03
C GLU A 352 -2.08 -2.50 -24.77
N PHE A 353 -1.42 -1.41 -25.18
CA PHE A 353 -0.20 -1.57 -25.96
C PHE A 353 1.00 -2.05 -25.11
N THR A 354 0.96 -1.90 -23.78
CA THR A 354 1.99 -2.50 -22.90
C THR A 354 1.85 -4.01 -22.87
N TRP A 355 0.62 -4.52 -22.81
CA TRP A 355 0.34 -5.95 -22.91
C TRP A 355 0.75 -6.52 -24.28
N GLU A 356 0.39 -5.83 -25.37
CA GLU A 356 0.84 -6.25 -26.71
C GLU A 356 2.36 -6.22 -26.85
N PHE A 357 3.03 -5.21 -26.28
CA PHE A 357 4.48 -5.13 -26.24
C PHE A 357 5.09 -6.31 -25.47
N TYR A 358 4.55 -6.67 -24.31
CA TYR A 358 4.99 -7.84 -23.54
C TYR A 358 4.87 -9.12 -24.37
N LYS A 359 3.71 -9.38 -24.98
CA LYS A 359 3.48 -10.55 -25.83
C LYS A 359 4.48 -10.60 -26.99
N ALA A 360 4.67 -9.49 -27.68
CA ALA A 360 5.55 -9.42 -28.85
C ALA A 360 7.04 -9.57 -28.51
N ASN A 361 7.45 -9.25 -27.28
CA ASN A 361 8.86 -9.25 -26.86
C ASN A 361 9.16 -10.30 -25.79
N PHE A 362 8.27 -11.27 -25.60
CA PHE A 362 8.36 -12.28 -24.55
C PHE A 362 9.73 -12.96 -24.51
N GLU A 363 10.20 -13.52 -25.64
CA GLU A 363 11.48 -14.23 -25.71
C GLU A 363 12.68 -13.39 -25.28
N LYS A 364 12.64 -12.08 -25.59
CA LYS A 364 13.70 -11.15 -25.19
C LYS A 364 13.64 -10.86 -23.70
N ILE A 365 12.45 -10.58 -23.17
CA ILE A 365 12.22 -10.36 -21.74
C ILE A 365 12.61 -11.60 -20.94
N TRP A 366 12.16 -12.77 -21.38
CA TRP A 366 12.54 -14.06 -20.84
C TRP A 366 14.05 -14.27 -20.87
N GLY A 367 14.69 -13.99 -22.00
CA GLY A 367 16.14 -14.06 -22.16
C GLY A 367 16.90 -13.20 -21.16
N MET A 368 16.38 -12.01 -20.83
CA MET A 368 16.93 -11.11 -19.82
C MET A 368 16.72 -11.64 -18.39
N CYS A 369 15.52 -12.17 -18.09
CA CYS A 369 15.13 -12.59 -16.73
C CYS A 369 15.64 -13.99 -16.35
N LYS A 370 15.78 -14.93 -17.29
CA LYS A 370 16.06 -16.35 -17.00
C LYS A 370 17.36 -16.63 -16.26
N THR A 371 18.30 -15.68 -16.30
CA THR A 371 19.59 -15.77 -15.58
C THR A 371 19.61 -14.95 -14.29
N ALA A 372 18.53 -14.23 -14.00
CA ALA A 372 18.35 -13.35 -12.86
C ALA A 372 17.31 -13.92 -11.89
N SER A 373 16.74 -13.08 -11.01
CA SER A 373 15.71 -13.49 -10.05
C SER A 373 14.39 -13.83 -10.75
N PRO A 374 13.74 -14.97 -10.41
CA PRO A 374 12.38 -15.31 -10.83
C PRO A 374 11.35 -14.19 -10.68
N SER A 375 11.47 -13.44 -9.57
CA SER A 375 10.56 -12.35 -9.22
C SER A 375 10.53 -11.20 -10.23
N LEU A 376 11.56 -11.06 -11.08
CA LEU A 376 11.59 -10.06 -12.14
C LEU A 376 10.64 -10.40 -13.27
N MET A 377 10.49 -11.69 -13.57
CA MET A 377 9.49 -12.15 -14.53
C MET A 377 8.08 -11.88 -13.99
N ASP A 378 7.84 -12.18 -12.71
CA ASP A 378 6.56 -11.88 -12.05
C ASP A 378 6.23 -10.39 -12.08
N ALA A 379 7.23 -9.52 -11.91
CA ALA A 379 7.06 -8.08 -12.00
C ALA A 379 6.68 -7.62 -13.41
N MET A 380 7.27 -8.21 -14.45
CA MET A 380 6.96 -7.90 -15.85
C MET A 380 5.56 -8.35 -16.25
N ILE A 381 5.18 -9.58 -15.93
CA ILE A 381 3.83 -10.09 -16.17
C ILE A 381 2.82 -9.18 -15.45
N ALA A 382 3.10 -8.86 -14.18
CA ALA A 382 2.15 -8.11 -13.36
C ALA A 382 2.03 -6.67 -13.79
N GLY A 383 3.14 -6.04 -14.20
CA GLY A 383 3.15 -4.71 -14.77
C GLY A 383 2.34 -4.63 -16.06
N SER A 384 2.52 -5.62 -16.93
CA SER A 384 1.91 -5.64 -18.27
C SER A 384 0.40 -5.94 -18.21
N ALA A 385 -0.06 -6.67 -17.21
CA ALA A 385 -1.48 -7.01 -17.02
C ALA A 385 -2.21 -6.14 -15.99
N ARG A 386 -1.52 -5.20 -15.31
CA ARG A 386 -2.02 -4.50 -14.10
C ARG A 386 -3.34 -3.74 -14.27
N GLY A 387 -3.63 -3.27 -15.48
CA GLY A 387 -4.76 -2.37 -15.75
C GLY A 387 -6.05 -3.06 -16.19
N PHE A 388 -6.04 -4.37 -16.46
CA PHE A 388 -7.22 -5.06 -17.00
C PHE A 388 -8.27 -5.35 -15.93
N CYS A 389 -9.55 -5.18 -16.31
CA CYS A 389 -10.69 -5.28 -15.40
C CYS A 389 -11.94 -5.96 -16.00
N THR A 390 -11.82 -6.60 -17.17
CA THR A 390 -12.95 -7.27 -17.86
C THR A 390 -12.69 -8.75 -17.97
N SER A 391 -13.71 -9.61 -17.79
CA SER A 391 -13.66 -11.09 -17.83
C SER A 391 -12.88 -11.68 -19.00
N GLU A 392 -12.96 -11.03 -20.15
CA GLU A 392 -12.30 -11.45 -21.38
C GLU A 392 -10.78 -11.31 -21.26
N LYS A 393 -10.31 -10.24 -20.62
CA LYS A 393 -8.88 -9.96 -20.51
C LYS A 393 -8.13 -10.87 -19.54
N ALA A 394 -8.72 -11.36 -18.46
CA ALA A 394 -8.05 -12.42 -17.69
C ALA A 394 -8.24 -13.77 -18.32
N ALA A 395 -9.34 -14.06 -19.02
CA ALA A 395 -9.35 -15.28 -19.81
C ALA A 395 -8.18 -15.29 -20.81
N GLU A 396 -7.90 -14.14 -21.45
CA GLU A 396 -6.71 -13.96 -22.30
C GLU A 396 -5.39 -14.12 -21.52
N VAL A 397 -5.24 -13.48 -20.36
CA VAL A 397 -4.01 -13.59 -19.54
C VAL A 397 -3.83 -15.02 -19.01
N GLU A 398 -4.87 -15.65 -18.48
CA GLU A 398 -4.86 -17.04 -17.98
C GLU A 398 -4.51 -18.01 -19.10
N GLN A 399 -5.11 -17.85 -20.28
CA GLN A 399 -4.79 -18.64 -21.45
C GLN A 399 -3.31 -18.49 -21.82
N ARG A 400 -2.80 -17.26 -21.92
CA ARG A 400 -1.40 -17.01 -22.26
C ARG A 400 -0.43 -17.68 -21.28
N LEU A 401 -0.69 -17.55 -19.97
CA LEU A 401 0.13 -18.14 -18.91
C LEU A 401 0.02 -19.67 -18.85
N GLY A 402 -1.09 -20.24 -19.32
CA GLY A 402 -1.33 -21.69 -19.39
C GLY A 402 -0.78 -22.35 -20.66
N ASP A 403 -0.74 -21.63 -21.78
CA ASP A 403 -0.29 -22.14 -23.08
C ASP A 403 1.25 -22.24 -23.18
N ASP A 404 1.99 -21.55 -22.32
CA ASP A 404 3.45 -21.50 -22.33
C ASP A 404 4.06 -22.17 -21.08
N PRO A 405 4.68 -23.36 -21.24
CA PRO A 405 5.29 -24.10 -20.13
C PRO A 405 6.33 -23.29 -19.36
N THR A 406 7.00 -22.33 -20.02
CA THR A 406 8.00 -21.48 -19.35
C THR A 406 7.34 -20.46 -18.43
N GLU A 407 6.19 -19.88 -18.82
CA GLU A 407 5.41 -18.98 -17.96
C GLU A 407 4.72 -19.74 -16.82
N THR A 408 4.17 -20.93 -17.10
CA THR A 408 3.46 -21.75 -16.10
C THR A 408 4.37 -22.17 -14.94
N LEU A 409 5.66 -22.40 -15.19
CA LEU A 409 6.63 -22.78 -14.15
C LEU A 409 6.90 -21.65 -13.13
N TRP A 410 6.75 -20.39 -13.52
CA TRP A 410 6.95 -19.23 -12.63
C TRP A 410 5.67 -18.76 -11.96
N VAL A 411 4.50 -19.03 -12.55
CA VAL A 411 3.19 -18.61 -12.04
C VAL A 411 2.62 -19.57 -10.97
N ARG A 412 3.18 -20.78 -10.82
CA ARG A 412 2.78 -21.73 -9.77
C ARG A 412 3.31 -21.31 -8.40
N GLY A 413 2.49 -20.58 -7.66
CA GLY A 413 2.69 -20.33 -6.23
C GLY A 413 1.64 -19.41 -5.63
N ASP A 414 1.58 -18.15 -6.09
CA ASP A 414 0.81 -17.11 -5.40
C ASP A 414 0.09 -16.11 -6.32
N TRP A 415 0.31 -16.18 -7.64
CA TRP A 415 -0.07 -15.10 -8.57
C TRP A 415 -1.58 -15.01 -8.84
N ILE A 416 -2.24 -16.17 -8.94
CA ILE A 416 -3.69 -16.28 -9.22
C ILE A 416 -4.52 -15.79 -8.02
N ASP A 417 -4.09 -16.08 -6.80
CA ASP A 417 -4.85 -15.73 -5.59
C ASP A 417 -4.66 -14.28 -5.12
N SER A 418 -3.46 -13.70 -5.29
CA SER A 418 -3.15 -12.39 -4.72
C SER A 418 -3.28 -11.21 -5.70
N ARG A 419 -3.22 -11.44 -7.01
CA ARG A 419 -3.41 -10.40 -8.06
C ARG A 419 -4.54 -10.66 -9.06
N GLY A 420 -4.93 -11.92 -9.26
CA GLY A 420 -6.29 -12.26 -9.75
C GLY A 420 -7.40 -11.72 -8.83
N PHE A 421 -7.02 -11.38 -7.60
CA PHE A 421 -7.77 -10.58 -6.64
C PHE A 421 -8.22 -9.20 -7.14
N LEU A 422 -7.30 -8.38 -7.68
CA LEU A 422 -7.67 -7.07 -8.26
C LEU A 422 -8.66 -7.26 -9.41
N TYR A 423 -8.47 -8.34 -10.16
CA TYR A 423 -9.27 -8.67 -11.32
C TYR A 423 -10.69 -9.15 -10.97
N ARG A 424 -10.85 -10.07 -10.00
CA ARG A 424 -12.17 -10.53 -9.50
C ARG A 424 -12.91 -9.46 -8.69
N SER A 425 -12.20 -8.63 -7.92
CA SER A 425 -12.78 -7.46 -7.23
C SER A 425 -13.23 -6.38 -8.21
N SER A 426 -12.47 -6.11 -9.28
CA SER A 426 -12.85 -5.13 -10.32
C SER A 426 -14.07 -5.59 -11.11
N ILE A 427 -14.17 -6.88 -11.42
CA ILE A 427 -15.35 -7.45 -12.09
C ILE A 427 -16.59 -7.31 -11.19
N LYS A 428 -16.51 -7.64 -9.88
CA LYS A 428 -17.65 -7.43 -8.96
C LYS A 428 -18.05 -5.96 -8.86
N PHE A 429 -17.10 -5.03 -8.96
CA PHE A 429 -17.38 -3.59 -8.96
C PHE A 429 -18.22 -3.14 -10.17
N SER A 430 -17.95 -3.70 -11.35
CA SER A 430 -18.72 -3.45 -12.57
C SER A 430 -20.07 -4.17 -12.59
N PHE A 431 -20.22 -5.28 -11.87
CA PHE A 431 -21.42 -6.12 -11.86
C PHE A 431 -22.43 -5.82 -10.73
N CYS A 432 -22.25 -4.75 -9.95
CA CYS A 432 -23.28 -4.30 -8.99
C CYS A 432 -24.56 -3.73 -9.66
N GLY A 433 -24.71 -3.87 -10.98
CA GLY A 433 -26.01 -3.97 -11.65
C GLY A 433 -26.06 -5.26 -12.50
N PHE A 434 -27.01 -6.15 -12.19
CA PHE A 434 -27.38 -7.41 -12.87
C PHE A 434 -26.68 -8.75 -12.47
N ALA A 435 -27.38 -9.47 -11.58
CA ALA A 435 -27.68 -10.91 -11.50
C ALA A 435 -26.75 -12.06 -12.00
N LEU A 436 -26.56 -13.01 -11.06
CA LEU A 436 -26.61 -14.50 -11.10
C LEU A 436 -25.61 -15.40 -11.90
N LEU A 437 -24.89 -16.23 -11.12
CA LEU A 437 -24.60 -17.69 -11.26
C LEU A 437 -23.85 -18.25 -12.49
N ALA A 438 -22.70 -18.94 -12.27
CA ALA A 438 -22.60 -20.43 -12.25
C ALA A 438 -21.17 -21.04 -12.33
N ARG A 439 -20.84 -21.85 -11.31
CA ARG A 439 -20.22 -23.21 -11.23
C ARG A 439 -18.88 -23.63 -11.88
N LYS A 440 -18.01 -24.09 -10.95
CA LYS A 440 -17.25 -25.37 -10.80
C LYS A 440 -16.22 -25.83 -11.85
N THR A 441 -15.02 -26.18 -11.37
CA THR A 441 -14.53 -27.58 -11.30
C THR A 441 -13.34 -27.74 -10.34
N ASP A 442 -13.27 -28.92 -9.71
CA ASP A 442 -12.34 -29.39 -8.67
C ASP A 442 -10.98 -29.86 -9.23
N ARG A 443 -9.90 -29.78 -8.42
CA ARG A 443 -8.97 -30.91 -8.18
C ARG A 443 -7.96 -30.68 -7.05
N CYS A 444 -7.84 -31.69 -6.18
CA CYS A 444 -6.93 -31.80 -5.04
C CYS A 444 -5.44 -31.89 -5.41
N PHE A 445 -4.56 -31.38 -4.56
CA PHE A 445 -3.21 -31.92 -4.32
C PHE A 445 -2.80 -31.77 -2.85
N SER A 446 -2.16 -32.80 -2.34
CA SER A 446 -1.79 -33.06 -0.94
C SER A 446 -0.40 -32.54 -0.57
N ASP A 447 -0.32 -32.05 0.67
CA ASP A 447 0.76 -32.03 1.67
C ASP A 447 2.23 -32.14 1.27
N GLY A 448 2.99 -31.13 1.74
CA GLY A 448 4.29 -31.35 2.35
C GLY A 448 5.42 -30.44 1.87
N PHE A 449 5.39 -29.12 2.17
CA PHE A 449 6.62 -28.29 2.17
C PHE A 449 6.45 -26.90 2.84
N TRP A 450 6.02 -26.84 4.12
CA TRP A 450 5.59 -25.56 4.73
C TRP A 450 6.41 -24.98 5.88
N VAL A 451 7.65 -25.42 6.16
CA VAL A 451 8.37 -24.92 7.36
C VAL A 451 9.41 -23.81 7.08
N VAL A 452 9.79 -23.55 5.82
CA VAL A 452 10.75 -22.46 5.49
C VAL A 452 10.11 -21.27 4.79
N VAL A 453 8.91 -21.45 4.21
CA VAL A 453 8.17 -20.42 3.45
C VAL A 453 7.39 -19.47 4.37
N LEU A 454 6.97 -19.94 5.56
CA LEU A 454 6.19 -19.16 6.53
C LEU A 454 6.97 -17.99 7.14
N TRP A 455 8.31 -18.06 7.22
CA TRP A 455 9.11 -16.96 7.75
C TRP A 455 9.37 -15.85 6.73
N PHE A 456 9.41 -16.17 5.43
CA PHE A 456 9.53 -15.16 4.36
C PHE A 456 8.18 -14.48 4.07
N LEU A 457 7.06 -15.20 4.10
CA LEU A 457 5.72 -14.65 3.83
C LEU A 457 5.25 -13.65 4.89
N MET A 458 5.55 -13.86 6.18
CA MET A 458 5.16 -12.92 7.24
C MET A 458 5.87 -11.57 7.14
N ARG A 459 7.08 -11.51 6.53
CA ARG A 459 7.78 -10.25 6.27
C ARG A 459 7.35 -9.60 4.95
N PHE A 460 6.88 -10.39 3.99
CA PHE A 460 6.43 -9.91 2.66
C PHE A 460 5.04 -9.27 2.71
N LEU A 461 4.11 -9.82 3.50
CA LEU A 461 2.72 -9.37 3.56
C LEU A 461 2.54 -8.01 4.28
N TYR A 462 3.48 -7.60 5.14
CA TYR A 462 3.41 -6.30 5.82
C TYR A 462 4.03 -5.15 4.99
N PHE A 463 4.94 -5.45 4.06
CA PHE A 463 5.70 -4.42 3.32
C PHE A 463 5.23 -4.19 1.88
N HIS A 464 4.51 -5.12 1.24
CA HIS A 464 4.12 -4.98 -0.18
C HIS A 464 2.75 -4.36 -0.44
N TRP A 465 2.03 -3.95 0.60
CA TRP A 465 0.76 -3.21 0.48
C TRP A 465 0.90 -1.69 0.66
N CYS A 466 2.14 -1.18 0.62
CA CYS A 466 2.46 0.25 0.61
C CYS A 466 3.37 0.54 -0.60
N PRO A 467 2.96 1.34 -1.60
CA PRO A 467 3.88 1.81 -2.61
C PRO A 467 4.46 3.15 -2.15
N MET A 468 5.42 3.16 -1.20
CA MET A 468 6.62 4.00 -1.29
C MET A 468 7.64 3.74 -0.17
N THR A 469 8.87 4.10 -0.52
CA THR A 469 10.17 3.91 0.11
C THR A 469 10.28 4.49 1.53
N PHE A 470 10.68 3.66 2.50
CA PHE A 470 11.35 4.13 3.72
C PHE A 470 12.67 3.37 3.91
N CYS A 471 13.78 4.08 3.72
CA CYS A 471 15.10 3.64 4.14
C CYS A 471 15.22 3.80 5.67
N CYS A 472 15.01 2.71 6.43
CA CYS A 472 15.45 2.67 7.82
C CYS A 472 16.98 2.53 7.88
N ARG A 473 17.67 3.63 8.23
CA ARG A 473 19.08 3.61 8.64
C ARG A 473 19.17 2.93 10.02
N LEU A 474 19.44 1.63 10.04
CA LEU A 474 19.87 0.91 11.24
C LEU A 474 21.35 1.21 11.47
N SER A 475 21.67 2.07 12.44
CA SER A 475 23.01 2.17 13.00
C SER A 475 23.19 1.01 13.98
N ILE A 476 23.87 -0.04 13.54
CA ILE A 476 24.35 -1.11 14.43
C ILE A 476 25.69 -0.63 15.01
N VAL A 477 25.68 -0.33 16.31
CA VAL A 477 26.91 -0.21 17.10
C VAL A 477 27.36 -1.64 17.41
N GLU A 478 28.31 -2.15 16.61
CA GLU A 478 28.99 -3.42 16.89
C GLU A 478 30.05 -3.21 17.97
N SER A 479 29.75 -3.73 19.16
CA SER A 479 30.75 -4.01 20.20
C SER A 479 31.52 -5.28 19.85
N GLN A 480 32.77 -5.14 19.40
CA GLN A 480 33.67 -6.26 19.14
C GLN A 480 34.18 -6.91 20.44
N PRO A 481 34.30 -8.25 20.54
CA PRO A 481 35.03 -8.92 21.60
C PRO A 481 36.54 -8.99 21.29
N LYS A 482 37.37 -8.73 22.31
CA LYS A 482 38.77 -9.19 22.43
C LYS A 482 38.76 -10.74 22.40
N GLU A 483 39.71 -11.50 21.88
CA GLU A 483 41.17 -11.41 21.94
C GLU A 483 41.75 -12.57 21.09
N HIS A 484 42.82 -12.37 20.31
CA HIS A 484 43.99 -13.27 20.18
C HIS A 484 44.95 -12.73 19.07
N ARG A 485 46.22 -12.50 19.46
CA ARG A 485 47.38 -12.07 18.65
C ARG A 485 48.15 -13.31 18.11
N PRO A 486 49.27 -13.21 17.33
CA PRO A 486 49.99 -12.04 16.76
C PRO A 486 50.40 -12.18 15.27
N HIS A 487 50.91 -11.10 14.64
CA HIS A 487 52.22 -11.07 13.93
C HIS A 487 52.57 -9.65 13.41
N VAL A 488 53.65 -9.07 13.98
CA VAL A 488 54.77 -8.28 13.39
C VAL A 488 54.42 -7.28 12.25
N TRP A 489 54.62 -5.96 12.39
CA TRP A 489 55.91 -5.26 12.19
C TRP A 489 55.95 -3.87 12.86
N ALA A 490 57.17 -3.48 13.22
CA ALA A 490 57.55 -2.37 14.07
C ALA A 490 57.57 -0.99 13.39
N LYS A 491 57.31 0.09 14.16
CA LYS A 491 58.25 1.21 14.41
C LYS A 491 57.64 2.30 15.32
N ASN A 492 58.34 2.56 16.42
CA ASN A 492 58.61 3.84 17.09
C ASN A 492 57.48 4.88 17.24
N ALA A 493 57.07 5.16 18.48
CA ALA A 493 57.59 6.29 19.25
C ALA A 493 56.94 6.34 20.66
N GLN A 494 57.80 6.53 21.66
CA GLN A 494 57.47 6.78 23.06
C GLN A 494 56.70 8.10 23.22
N VAL A 495 55.73 8.17 24.15
CA VAL A 495 55.68 9.17 25.25
C VAL A 495 54.75 8.64 26.36
N THR A 496 55.28 8.68 27.58
CA THR A 496 54.69 8.30 28.87
C THR A 496 53.99 9.49 29.53
N LYS A 497 52.82 9.26 30.18
CA LYS A 497 52.28 9.94 31.40
C LYS A 497 50.87 9.37 31.65
N VAL A 498 50.62 8.43 32.57
CA VAL A 498 50.51 8.55 34.04
C VAL A 498 49.78 9.82 34.50
N ILE A 499 48.49 9.70 34.86
CA ILE A 499 47.87 10.21 36.11
C ILE A 499 46.72 9.26 36.52
N HIS A 500 46.63 9.07 37.83
CA HIS A 500 45.87 8.13 38.65
C HIS A 500 44.41 8.53 38.96
N LEU A 501 43.62 7.49 39.28
CA LEU A 501 42.63 7.33 40.38
C LEU A 501 41.35 8.19 40.46
N GLY A 502 40.25 7.48 40.70
CA GLY A 502 38.98 8.04 41.19
C GLY A 502 37.85 7.01 41.13
N GLN A 503 37.86 6.04 42.05
CA GLN A 503 36.78 5.09 42.33
C GLN A 503 35.69 5.72 43.23
N ASP A 504 34.48 5.15 43.11
CA ASP A 504 33.35 5.14 44.06
C ASP A 504 32.58 6.46 44.29
N THR A 505 31.24 6.52 44.25
CA THR A 505 30.30 5.79 45.12
C THR A 505 28.82 6.01 44.69
N LEU A 506 28.03 4.92 44.81
CA LEU A 506 26.68 4.79 45.39
C LEU A 506 25.46 5.61 44.90
N ALA A 507 24.49 4.84 44.37
CA ALA A 507 23.09 4.70 44.82
C ALA A 507 22.23 5.95 45.06
N THR A 508 21.19 6.12 44.24
CA THR A 508 19.78 5.88 44.65
C THR A 508 18.91 5.59 43.43
#